data_AF-A0A6N9AI54-F1
#
_entry.id   AF-A0A6N9AI54-F1
#
_cell.length_a   1.000
_cell.length_b   1.000
_cell.length_c   1.000
_cell.angle_alpha   90.00
_cell.angle_beta   90.00
_cell.angle_gamma   90.00
#
_symmetry.space_group_name_H-M   'P 1'
#
loop_
_entity.id
_entity.type
_entity.pdbx_description
1 polymer ?
#
loop_
_entity_poly.entity_id
_entity_poly.type
_entity_poly.pdbx_seq_one_letter_code
_entity_poly.pdbx_strand_id
1 'polypeptide(L)'
;MYRTIASVLFVVVTSPIYAQQTEVMMLNSGQITSPEDFYTPPQERVAEKNPWISFLLSTAITGSGQFYNQQYSKGSAMFVGAATGIGMYFFSREDNYTHSISFKHIDRKDNDSMGNVGIGLTLGFIVWSMVDAQISSIKINERNQLAVTMGPMIARDRLGVVLSLNID
;
A
#
# COMPACT_ATOMS: atom_id res chain seq x y z
N MET A 1 -18.28 -11.02 -23.61
CA MET A 1 -17.57 -11.64 -22.47
C MET A 1 -16.61 -10.68 -21.72
N TYR A 2 -16.48 -9.40 -22.12
CA TYR A 2 -15.57 -8.44 -21.46
C TYR A 2 -16.17 -7.69 -20.26
N ARG A 3 -17.50 -7.73 -20.06
CA ARG A 3 -18.17 -6.97 -18.98
C ARG A 3 -18.01 -7.60 -17.59
N THR A 4 -17.67 -8.88 -17.49
CA THR A 4 -17.59 -9.58 -16.20
C THR A 4 -16.25 -9.39 -15.50
N ILE A 5 -15.15 -9.23 -16.26
CA ILE A 5 -13.80 -9.08 -15.72
C ILE A 5 -13.61 -7.71 -15.05
N ALA A 6 -14.18 -6.65 -15.63
CA ALA A 6 -14.11 -5.30 -15.07
C ALA A 6 -14.79 -5.18 -13.69
N SER A 7 -15.86 -5.94 -13.46
CA SER A 7 -16.63 -5.91 -12.21
C SER A 7 -15.87 -6.58 -11.05
N VAL A 8 -15.15 -7.67 -11.31
CA VAL A 8 -14.40 -8.40 -10.27
C VAL A 8 -13.17 -7.60 -9.82
N LEU A 9 -12.49 -6.92 -10.75
CA LEU A 9 -11.33 -6.10 -10.41
C LEU A 9 -11.71 -4.87 -9.56
N PHE A 10 -12.89 -4.29 -9.77
CA PHE A 10 -13.36 -3.13 -9.03
C PHE A 10 -13.70 -3.46 -7.57
N VAL A 11 -14.23 -4.65 -7.30
CA VAL A 11 -14.62 -5.10 -5.94
C VAL A 11 -13.40 -5.39 -5.04
N VAL A 12 -12.29 -5.86 -5.62
CA VAL A 12 -11.08 -6.21 -4.86
C VAL A 12 -10.28 -4.97 -4.44
N VAL A 13 -10.31 -3.89 -5.23
CA VAL A 13 -9.53 -2.66 -4.92
C VAL A 13 -10.22 -1.77 -3.88
N THR A 14 -11.56 -1.77 -3.79
CA THR A 14 -12.28 -0.90 -2.84
C THR A 14 -12.44 -1.48 -1.44
N SER A 15 -12.38 -2.81 -1.28
CA SER A 15 -12.66 -3.48 0.00
C SER A 15 -11.64 -3.22 1.14
N PRO A 16 -10.31 -3.18 0.91
CA PRO A 16 -9.36 -3.00 2.01
C PRO A 16 -9.29 -1.54 2.51
N ILE A 17 -9.70 -0.56 1.70
CA ILE A 17 -9.64 0.87 2.07
C ILE A 17 -10.68 1.22 3.13
N TYR A 18 -11.87 0.59 3.09
CA TYR A 18 -12.92 0.85 4.08
C TYR A 18 -12.69 0.13 5.42
N ALA A 19 -12.05 -1.04 5.41
CA ALA A 19 -11.86 -1.82 6.64
C ALA A 19 -10.95 -1.15 7.67
N GLN A 20 -9.88 -0.46 7.22
CA GLN A 20 -8.94 0.20 8.15
C GLN A 20 -9.49 1.49 8.79
N GLN A 21 -10.46 2.16 8.15
CA GLN A 21 -11.01 3.41 8.68
C GLN A 21 -12.03 3.17 9.80
N THR A 22 -12.71 2.02 9.78
CA THR A 22 -13.68 1.63 10.82
C THR A 22 -13.06 1.22 12.14
N GLU A 23 -11.87 0.63 12.16
CA GLU A 23 -11.21 0.26 13.43
C GLU A 23 -10.78 1.49 14.24
N VAL A 24 -10.38 2.58 13.56
CA VAL A 24 -9.94 3.81 14.24
C VAL A 24 -11.12 4.60 14.82
N MET A 25 -12.33 4.48 14.25
CA MET A 25 -13.50 5.21 14.73
C MET A 25 -14.29 4.48 15.83
N MET A 26 -14.19 3.15 15.95
CA MET A 26 -14.94 2.39 16.96
C MET A 26 -14.25 2.26 18.33
N LEU A 27 -13.00 2.72 18.45
CA LEU A 27 -12.22 2.66 19.71
C LEU A 27 -12.33 3.92 20.59
N ASN A 28 -13.11 4.93 20.22
CA ASN A 28 -13.10 6.23 20.92
C ASN A 28 -14.47 6.70 21.48
N SER A 29 -15.51 5.86 21.51
CA SER A 29 -16.86 6.32 21.88
C SER A 29 -17.36 5.89 23.26
N GLY A 30 -16.52 5.39 24.15
CA GLY A 30 -17.01 5.01 25.47
C GLY A 30 -15.95 4.62 26.48
N GLN A 31 -15.33 5.61 27.11
CA GLN A 31 -15.08 5.59 28.56
C GLN A 31 -14.52 6.95 29.02
N ILE A 32 -15.40 7.77 29.60
CA ILE A 32 -14.99 8.85 30.50
C ILE A 32 -14.66 8.17 31.82
N THR A 33 -13.43 7.71 31.98
CA THR A 33 -12.89 7.26 33.26
C THR A 33 -12.08 8.38 33.88
N SER A 34 -12.34 8.63 35.17
CA SER A 34 -11.56 9.38 36.14
C SER A 34 -10.28 10.10 35.65
N PRO A 35 -10.10 11.41 35.93
CA PRO A 35 -8.89 12.19 35.61
C PRO A 35 -7.57 11.66 36.17
N GLU A 36 -7.57 10.64 37.03
CA GLU A 36 -6.37 10.22 37.78
C GLU A 36 -5.55 9.10 37.10
N ASP A 37 -6.07 8.41 36.08
CA ASP A 37 -5.35 7.33 35.39
C ASP A 37 -5.24 7.58 33.89
N PHE A 38 -4.68 8.72 33.47
CA PHE A 38 -4.13 8.85 32.12
C PHE A 38 -2.85 8.02 32.02
N TYR A 39 -2.99 6.70 32.09
CA TYR A 39 -2.00 5.79 31.55
C TYR A 39 -1.98 6.02 30.04
N THR A 40 -1.12 6.94 29.57
CA THR A 40 -0.71 6.91 28.18
C THR A 40 0.10 5.62 28.05
N PRO A 41 -0.41 4.58 27.37
CA PRO A 41 0.41 3.41 27.12
C PRO A 41 1.72 3.90 26.49
N PRO A 42 2.87 3.37 26.92
CA PRO A 42 4.14 3.76 26.32
C PRO A 42 3.98 3.65 24.81
N GLN A 43 4.12 4.79 24.11
CA GLN A 43 4.01 4.81 22.67
C GLN A 43 5.10 3.87 22.15
N GLU A 44 4.68 2.72 21.63
CA GLU A 44 5.59 1.73 21.08
C GLU A 44 6.28 2.39 19.89
N ARG A 45 7.53 2.83 20.10
CA ARG A 45 8.30 3.46 19.04
C ARG A 45 8.45 2.42 17.93
N VAL A 46 7.81 2.67 16.80
CA VAL A 46 8.01 1.85 15.62
C VAL A 46 9.50 1.94 15.27
N ALA A 47 10.16 0.79 15.14
CA ALA A 47 11.58 0.74 14.80
C ALA A 47 11.85 1.58 13.53
N GLU A 48 12.94 2.36 13.55
CA GLU A 48 13.36 3.18 12.42
C GLU A 48 13.49 2.32 11.15
N LYS A 49 12.94 2.81 10.05
CA LYS A 49 12.85 2.09 8.79
C LYS A 49 13.88 2.61 7.81
N ASN A 50 14.67 1.73 7.20
CA ASN A 50 15.64 2.14 6.18
C ASN A 50 14.96 2.26 4.80
N PRO A 51 14.92 3.46 4.17
CA PRO A 51 14.26 3.65 2.86
C PRO A 51 14.91 2.85 1.72
N TRP A 52 16.20 2.56 1.80
CA TRP A 52 16.89 1.76 0.78
C TRP A 52 16.50 0.29 0.85
N ILE A 53 16.24 -0.24 2.05
CA ILE A 53 15.77 -1.61 2.22
C ILE A 53 14.35 -1.75 1.66
N SER A 54 13.44 -0.80 1.95
CA SER A 54 12.07 -0.84 1.44
C SER A 54 12.02 -0.71 -0.09
N PHE A 55 12.93 0.07 -0.68
CA PHE A 55 13.14 0.15 -2.12
C PHE A 55 13.64 -1.18 -2.72
N LEU A 56 14.71 -1.76 -2.15
CA LEU A 56 15.28 -3.01 -2.63
C LEU A 56 14.27 -4.16 -2.55
N LEU A 57 13.50 -4.21 -1.47
CA LEU A 57 12.40 -5.16 -1.34
C LEU A 57 11.37 -4.95 -2.46
N SER A 58 10.87 -3.73 -2.65
CA SER A 58 9.90 -3.43 -3.72
C SER A 58 10.42 -3.72 -5.12
N THR A 59 11.73 -3.61 -5.33
CA THR A 59 12.42 -3.96 -6.58
C THR A 59 12.44 -5.47 -6.79
N ALA A 60 12.73 -6.25 -5.74
CA ALA A 60 12.75 -7.70 -5.80
C ALA A 60 11.34 -8.29 -5.97
N ILE A 61 10.37 -7.78 -5.21
CA ILE A 61 8.98 -8.22 -5.22
C ILE A 61 8.08 -6.99 -5.09
N THR A 62 7.25 -6.74 -6.11
CA THR A 62 6.31 -5.62 -6.12
C THR A 62 5.40 -5.65 -4.90
N GLY A 63 5.29 -4.51 -4.21
CA GLY A 63 4.51 -4.35 -2.99
C GLY A 63 5.25 -4.70 -1.70
N SER A 64 6.34 -5.48 -1.74
CA SER A 64 6.99 -6.01 -0.52
C SER A 64 7.64 -4.94 0.38
N GLY A 65 8.11 -3.81 -0.18
CA GLY A 65 8.57 -2.68 0.64
C GLY A 65 7.45 -2.06 1.49
N GLN A 66 6.19 -2.16 1.06
CA GLN A 66 5.06 -1.73 1.88
C GLN A 66 4.79 -2.69 3.04
N PHE A 67 5.04 -4.00 2.87
CA PHE A 67 4.98 -4.97 3.98
C PHE A 67 6.03 -4.65 5.04
N TYR A 68 7.25 -4.27 4.63
CA TYR A 68 8.29 -3.81 5.56
C TYR A 68 7.88 -2.56 6.36
N ASN A 69 7.14 -1.67 5.70
CA ASN A 69 6.55 -0.46 6.29
C ASN A 69 5.21 -0.72 7.03
N GLN A 70 4.81 -1.99 7.22
CA GLN A 70 3.54 -2.41 7.86
C GLN A 70 2.27 -1.86 7.17
N GLN A 71 2.38 -1.44 5.90
CA GLN A 71 1.26 -0.99 5.07
C GLN A 71 0.76 -2.12 4.17
N TYR A 72 0.26 -3.18 4.81
CA TYR A 72 -0.16 -4.42 4.15
C TYR A 72 -1.23 -4.22 3.07
N SER A 73 -2.20 -3.33 3.31
CA SER A 73 -3.28 -3.01 2.38
C SER A 73 -2.75 -2.43 1.06
N LYS A 74 -1.78 -1.51 1.13
CA LYS A 74 -1.12 -0.96 -0.07
C LYS A 74 -0.26 -2.00 -0.77
N GLY A 75 0.55 -2.74 0.00
CA GLY A 75 1.44 -3.77 -0.55
C GLY A 75 0.68 -4.84 -1.32
N SER A 76 -0.43 -5.32 -0.76
CA SER A 76 -1.30 -6.30 -1.41
C SER A 76 -1.98 -5.76 -2.66
N ALA A 77 -2.48 -4.52 -2.64
CA ALA A 77 -3.05 -3.88 -3.84
C ALA A 77 -2.04 -3.76 -4.98
N MET A 78 -0.79 -3.36 -4.69
CA MET A 78 0.28 -3.26 -5.69
C MET A 78 0.67 -4.62 -6.25
N PHE A 79 0.78 -5.64 -5.38
CA PHE A 79 1.10 -7.01 -5.80
C PHE A 79 0.03 -7.60 -6.70
N VAL A 80 -1.25 -7.50 -6.32
CA VAL A 80 -2.39 -7.98 -7.12
C VAL A 80 -2.47 -7.22 -8.45
N GLY A 81 -2.22 -5.91 -8.45
CA GLY A 81 -2.15 -5.11 -9.66
C GLY A 81 -1.08 -5.63 -10.63
N ALA A 82 0.16 -5.79 -10.16
CA ALA A 82 1.24 -6.33 -10.99
C ALA A 82 0.94 -7.76 -11.49
N ALA A 83 0.45 -8.64 -10.62
CA ALA A 83 0.08 -10.00 -10.99
C ALA A 83 -1.04 -10.05 -12.04
N THR A 84 -2.01 -9.13 -11.98
CA THR A 84 -3.07 -8.98 -12.98
C THR A 84 -2.48 -8.62 -14.34
N GLY A 85 -1.52 -7.69 -14.39
CA GLY A 85 -0.86 -7.31 -15.64
C GLY A 85 -0.08 -8.47 -16.28
N ILE A 86 0.63 -9.25 -15.46
CA ILE A 86 1.31 -10.48 -15.89
C ILE A 86 0.29 -11.50 -16.42
N GLY A 87 -0.82 -11.70 -15.71
CA GLY A 87 -1.90 -12.57 -16.15
C GLY A 87 -2.47 -12.16 -17.50
N MET A 88 -2.77 -10.88 -17.70
CA MET A 88 -3.25 -10.33 -18.98
C MET A 88 -2.26 -10.61 -20.13
N TYR A 89 -0.96 -10.48 -19.86
CA TYR A 89 0.07 -10.78 -20.85
C TYR A 89 0.09 -12.26 -21.26
N PHE A 90 -0.04 -13.19 -20.31
CA PHE A 90 -0.08 -14.63 -20.61
C PHE A 90 -1.39 -15.05 -21.30
N PHE A 91 -2.54 -14.58 -20.83
CA PHE A 91 -3.83 -14.87 -21.46
C PHE A 91 -3.92 -14.34 -22.90
N SER A 92 -3.31 -13.19 -23.20
CA SER A 92 -3.22 -12.67 -24.57
C SER A 92 -2.43 -13.57 -25.53
N ARG A 93 -1.63 -14.52 -25.02
CA ARG A 93 -0.83 -15.45 -25.84
C ARG A 93 -1.51 -16.79 -26.08
N GLU A 94 -2.42 -17.22 -25.21
CA GLU A 94 -3.07 -18.53 -25.29
C GLU A 94 -4.07 -18.61 -26.46
N ASP A 95 -4.78 -17.52 -26.74
CA ASP A 95 -5.76 -17.44 -27.85
C ASP A 95 -5.13 -17.59 -29.24
N ASN A 96 -3.81 -17.46 -29.36
CA ASN A 96 -3.09 -17.60 -30.64
C ASN A 96 -2.77 -19.07 -31.03
N TYR A 97 -3.02 -20.05 -30.15
CA TYR A 97 -2.69 -21.46 -30.43
C TYR A 97 -3.88 -22.33 -30.83
N THR A 98 -5.11 -21.79 -30.83
CA THR A 98 -6.33 -22.57 -31.11
C THR A 98 -7.14 -22.00 -32.28
N HIS A 99 -6.51 -21.73 -33.42
CA HIS A 99 -7.25 -21.62 -34.68
C HIS A 99 -6.53 -22.36 -35.81
N SER A 100 -7.03 -23.58 -36.03
CA SER A 100 -7.19 -24.29 -37.30
C SER A 100 -6.21 -23.99 -38.43
N ILE A 101 -5.58 -25.06 -38.92
CA ILE A 101 -5.02 -25.21 -40.27
C ILE A 101 -6.04 -24.68 -41.29
N SER A 102 -5.99 -23.39 -41.59
CA SER A 102 -6.79 -22.75 -42.62
C SER A 102 -5.84 -21.88 -43.40
N PHE A 103 -5.47 -22.36 -44.59
CA PHE A 103 -4.68 -21.64 -45.57
C PHE A 103 -5.52 -20.50 -46.12
N LYS A 104 -5.68 -19.42 -45.36
CA LYS A 104 -6.24 -18.17 -45.87
C LYS A 104 -5.30 -17.04 -45.53
N HIS A 105 -4.98 -16.30 -46.59
CA HIS A 105 -3.95 -15.29 -46.66
C HIS A 105 -3.87 -14.36 -45.45
N ILE A 106 -2.63 -14.27 -44.99
CA ILE A 106 -2.02 -13.32 -44.08
C ILE A 106 -2.49 -11.90 -44.40
N ASP A 107 -3.32 -11.34 -43.53
CA ASP A 107 -3.27 -9.91 -43.22
C ASP A 107 -3.16 -9.77 -41.70
N ARG A 108 -1.97 -10.13 -41.22
CA ARG A 108 -1.61 -10.23 -39.79
C ARG A 108 -1.33 -8.82 -39.24
N LYS A 109 -2.39 -8.02 -39.13
CA LYS A 109 -2.42 -6.76 -38.37
C LYS A 109 -3.21 -6.92 -37.06
N ASP A 110 -3.27 -8.15 -36.54
CA ASP A 110 -4.00 -8.41 -35.30
C ASP A 110 -3.20 -7.94 -34.09
N ASN A 111 -3.76 -6.90 -33.50
CA ASN A 111 -3.32 -6.15 -32.36
C ASN A 111 -3.04 -7.02 -31.12
N ASP A 112 -1.76 -7.29 -30.84
CA ASP A 112 -1.21 -7.67 -29.52
C ASP A 112 -1.40 -6.57 -28.43
N SER A 113 -2.42 -5.72 -28.61
CA SER A 113 -2.76 -4.58 -27.75
C SER A 113 -3.00 -5.00 -26.30
N MET A 114 -3.62 -6.16 -26.06
CA MET A 114 -3.91 -6.63 -24.71
C MET A 114 -2.65 -7.07 -23.96
N GLY A 115 -1.71 -7.74 -24.64
CA GLY A 115 -0.40 -8.07 -24.10
C GLY A 115 0.42 -6.81 -23.75
N ASN A 116 0.41 -5.80 -24.64
CA ASN A 116 1.08 -4.52 -24.39
C ASN A 116 0.46 -3.76 -23.20
N VAL A 117 -0.86 -3.77 -23.05
CA VAL A 117 -1.55 -3.21 -21.87
C VAL A 117 -1.15 -3.96 -20.60
N GLY A 118 -1.07 -5.29 -20.62
CA GLY A 118 -0.64 -6.09 -19.49
C GLY A 118 0.79 -5.76 -19.03
N ILE A 119 1.73 -5.63 -19.97
CA ILE A 119 3.11 -5.21 -19.69
C ILE A 119 3.13 -3.80 -19.09
N GLY A 120 2.42 -2.84 -19.71
CA GLY A 120 2.36 -1.46 -19.23
C GLY A 120 1.82 -1.35 -17.81
N LEU A 121 0.75 -2.10 -17.51
CA LEU A 121 0.15 -2.16 -16.18
C LEU A 121 1.13 -2.76 -15.15
N THR A 122 1.81 -3.85 -15.50
CA THR A 122 2.82 -4.49 -14.64
C THR A 122 3.95 -3.53 -14.28
N LEU A 123 4.54 -2.89 -15.30
CA LEU A 123 5.62 -1.92 -15.11
C LEU A 123 5.16 -0.70 -14.29
N GLY A 124 3.94 -0.23 -14.53
CA GLY A 124 3.33 0.85 -13.76
C GLY A 124 3.26 0.53 -12.26
N PHE A 125 2.79 -0.67 -11.90
CA PHE A 125 2.72 -1.10 -10.50
C PHE A 125 4.11 -1.33 -9.87
N ILE A 126 5.09 -1.83 -10.63
CA ILE A 126 6.47 -1.98 -10.17
C ILE A 126 7.06 -0.60 -9.80
N VAL A 127 7.01 0.36 -10.73
CA VAL A 127 7.55 1.71 -10.51
C VAL A 127 6.81 2.42 -9.38
N TRP A 128 5.49 2.32 -9.33
CA TRP A 128 4.70 2.89 -8.25
C TRP A 128 5.10 2.29 -6.89
N SER A 129 5.25 0.96 -6.80
CA SER A 129 5.67 0.31 -5.56
C SER A 129 7.03 0.79 -5.08
N MET A 130 8.00 0.99 -5.98
CA MET A 130 9.34 1.47 -5.62
C MET A 130 9.31 2.87 -5.01
N VAL A 131 8.59 3.79 -5.64
CA VAL A 131 8.50 5.20 -5.21
C VAL A 131 7.71 5.32 -3.90
N ASP A 132 6.55 4.68 -3.80
CA ASP A 132 5.70 4.81 -2.61
C ASP A 132 6.36 4.15 -1.39
N ALA A 133 7.15 3.08 -1.56
CA ALA A 133 7.81 2.41 -0.44
C ALA A 133 8.85 3.29 0.24
N GLN A 134 9.64 4.04 -0.53
CA GLN A 134 10.62 4.99 0.00
C GLN A 134 9.95 6.13 0.75
N ILE A 135 8.95 6.77 0.13
CA ILE A 135 8.19 7.88 0.71
C ILE A 135 7.52 7.44 2.02
N SER A 136 6.99 6.22 2.03
CA SER A 136 6.33 5.62 3.20
C SER A 136 7.30 5.42 4.37
N SER A 137 8.52 4.92 4.12
CA SER A 137 9.55 4.78 5.17
C SER A 137 9.99 6.14 5.74
N ILE A 138 10.18 7.15 4.88
CA ILE A 138 10.56 8.51 5.31
C ILE A 138 9.47 9.10 6.21
N LYS A 139 8.19 9.03 5.79
CA LYS A 139 7.07 9.53 6.58
C LYS A 139 6.91 8.82 7.93
N ILE A 140 7.20 7.52 8.00
CA ILE A 140 7.18 6.78 9.28
C ILE A 140 8.29 7.28 10.20
N ASN A 141 9.51 7.46 9.68
CA ASN A 141 10.62 7.99 10.45
C ASN A 141 10.35 9.43 10.93
N GLU A 142 9.83 10.30 10.06
CA GLU A 142 9.40 11.66 10.42
C GLU A 142 8.33 11.64 11.50
N ARG A 143 7.32 10.77 11.40
CA ARG A 143 6.29 10.63 12.44
C ARG A 143 6.88 10.15 13.77
N ASN A 144 7.85 9.24 13.74
CA ASN A 144 8.52 8.77 14.95
C ASN A 144 9.39 9.86 15.59
N GLN A 145 9.96 10.76 14.79
CA GLN A 145 10.67 11.95 15.26
C GLN A 145 9.72 13.05 15.75
N LEU A 146 8.53 13.18 15.15
CA LEU A 146 7.50 14.15 15.55
C LEU A 146 6.62 13.65 16.70
N ALA A 147 6.61 12.35 16.97
CA ALA A 147 5.99 11.74 18.15
C ALA A 147 6.73 12.10 19.46
N VAL A 148 7.71 13.00 19.39
CA VAL A 148 8.24 13.75 20.53
C VAL A 148 7.13 14.64 21.10
N THR A 149 6.35 13.99 21.96
CA THR A 149 5.65 14.45 23.18
C THR A 149 5.09 15.88 23.17
N MET A 150 3.89 16.05 22.61
CA MET A 150 2.91 17.01 23.12
C MET A 150 1.99 16.27 24.11
N GLY A 151 2.32 16.36 25.39
CA GLY A 151 1.46 15.88 26.48
C GLY A 151 1.07 17.05 27.39
N PRO A 152 -0.12 17.02 28.03
CA PRO A 152 -0.41 17.96 29.11
C PRO A 152 0.62 17.75 30.22
N MET A 153 1.43 18.76 30.52
CA MET A 153 2.29 18.72 31.69
C MET A 153 1.48 19.25 32.87
N ILE A 154 1.15 18.36 33.81
CA ILE A 154 0.64 18.76 35.12
C ILE A 154 1.87 18.95 36.01
N ALA A 155 2.50 20.13 35.91
CA ALA A 155 3.43 20.57 36.93
C ALA A 155 2.60 21.05 38.13
N ARG A 156 3.07 20.76 39.36
CA ARG A 156 2.33 20.87 40.63
C ARG A 156 1.50 22.16 40.84
N ASP A 157 1.82 23.25 40.12
CA ASP A 157 1.10 24.53 40.16
C ASP A 157 0.88 25.21 38.78
N ARG A 158 1.11 24.52 37.64
CA ARG A 158 0.92 25.10 36.29
C ARG A 158 0.38 24.09 35.28
N LEU A 159 -0.80 24.38 34.74
CA LEU A 159 -1.36 23.74 33.54
C LEU A 159 -0.70 24.36 32.32
N GLY A 160 0.10 23.58 31.60
CA GLY A 160 0.81 24.05 30.40
C GLY A 160 0.91 22.95 29.35
N VAL A 161 1.05 23.36 28.10
CA VAL A 161 1.44 22.49 26.99
C VAL A 161 2.97 22.53 26.91
N VAL A 162 3.62 21.38 27.11
CA VAL A 162 5.07 21.28 26.91
C VAL A 162 5.33 20.72 25.52
N LEU A 163 6.11 21.50 24.77
CA LEU A 163 6.83 21.04 23.60
C LEU A 163 8.19 20.53 24.10
N SER A 164 8.35 19.22 24.21
CA SER A 164 9.69 18.65 24.31
C SER A 164 10.26 18.58 22.90
N LEU A 165 11.45 19.14 22.68
CA LEU A 165 12.22 18.92 21.46
C LEU A 165 13.42 18.08 21.87
N ASN A 166 13.46 16.83 21.43
CA ASN A 166 14.64 16.01 21.59
C ASN A 166 15.64 16.48 20.53
N ILE A 167 16.53 17.39 20.91
CA ILE A 167 17.64 17.84 20.08
C ILE A 167 18.79 16.90 20.43
N ASP A 168 19.01 15.87 19.61
CA ASP A 168 20.25 15.10 19.61
C ASP A 168 21.38 15.92 18.94
#